data_AF-A0A263DB88-F1
#
_entry.id   AF-A0A263DB88-F1
#
_cell.length_a   1.000
_cell.length_b   1.000
_cell.length_c   1.000
_cell.angle_alpha   90.00
_cell.angle_beta   90.00
_cell.angle_gamma   90.00
#
_symmetry.space_group_name_H-M   'P 1'
#
loop_
_entity.id
_entity.type
_entity.pdbx_description
1 polymer ?
#
loop_
_entity_poly.entity_id
_entity_poly.type
_entity_poly.pdbx_seq_one_letter_code
_entity_poly.pdbx_strand_id
1 'polypeptide(L)'
;MVQRRERRSLLTDATRVVITVVYLRQICSQNVLSEMLEVNPNSIGQAIAETRQLLNQHGLGVSPTTLRFTTPNALTDFLDRGVTPTRPRVPRVLSDPALTGMTRPDLVQMIERLAAHQAAQVERRRYRRRGAERLPGARGGVFLQKITDPERILATVLYQRGLCTRQVLAELFDVRPRTIGTALLEVRPLLEDDGYVPTPVAGPRFSTAAALLASVLGTSAPDTEQPPC
;
A
#
# COMPACT_ATOMS: atom_id res chain seq x y z
N MET A 1 -29.48 -38.33 12.87
CA MET A 1 -28.01 -38.42 12.92
C MET A 1 -27.45 -37.85 11.62
N VAL A 2 -26.99 -36.60 11.64
CA VAL A 2 -26.37 -35.96 10.46
C VAL A 2 -24.86 -36.06 10.63
N GLN A 3 -24.24 -37.00 9.93
CA GLN A 3 -22.79 -37.05 9.79
C GLN A 3 -22.33 -35.82 9.00
N ARG A 4 -21.96 -34.75 9.72
CA ARG A 4 -21.10 -33.71 9.17
C ARG A 4 -19.75 -34.36 8.89
N ARG A 5 -19.49 -34.57 7.61
CA ARG A 5 -18.17 -34.88 7.06
C ARG A 5 -17.20 -33.80 7.55
N GLU A 6 -16.47 -34.06 8.63
CA GLU A 6 -15.29 -33.30 9.01
C GLU A 6 -14.24 -33.50 7.92
N ARG A 7 -14.31 -32.68 6.87
CA ARG A 7 -13.13 -32.41 6.06
C ARG A 7 -12.17 -31.74 7.02
N ARG A 8 -11.15 -32.46 7.49
CA ARG A 8 -10.00 -31.90 8.23
C ARG A 8 -9.60 -30.58 7.56
N SER A 9 -9.95 -29.47 8.19
CA SER A 9 -9.49 -28.15 7.77
C SER A 9 -7.99 -28.17 7.98
N LEU A 10 -7.19 -28.12 6.91
CA LEU A 10 -5.72 -28.03 6.99
C LEU A 10 -5.25 -26.81 7.79
N LEU A 11 -6.14 -25.84 8.01
CA LEU A 11 -5.91 -24.64 8.78
C LEU A 11 -6.67 -24.73 10.11
N THR A 12 -5.96 -24.63 11.23
CA THR A 12 -6.56 -24.47 12.56
C THR A 12 -7.26 -23.10 12.67
N ASP A 13 -8.18 -22.94 13.62
CA ASP A 13 -8.85 -21.65 13.85
C ASP A 13 -7.85 -20.52 14.17
N ALA A 14 -6.80 -20.83 14.94
CA ALA A 14 -5.71 -19.90 15.20
C ALA A 14 -4.97 -19.52 13.91
N THR A 15 -4.65 -20.50 13.05
CA THR A 15 -4.03 -20.24 11.74
C THR A 15 -4.92 -19.37 10.87
N ARG A 16 -6.24 -19.61 10.85
CA ARG A 16 -7.24 -18.84 10.10
C ARG A 16 -7.28 -17.37 10.54
N VAL A 17 -7.19 -17.11 11.85
CA VAL A 17 -7.10 -15.73 12.39
C VAL A 17 -5.81 -15.07 11.96
N VAL A 18 -4.67 -15.73 12.14
CA VAL A 18 -3.35 -15.16 11.80
C VAL A 18 -3.25 -14.82 10.32
N ILE A 19 -3.59 -15.74 9.42
CA ILE A 19 -3.53 -15.48 7.97
C ILE A 19 -4.47 -14.34 7.55
N THR A 20 -5.61 -14.21 8.22
CA THR A 20 -6.57 -13.12 7.96
C THR A 20 -6.00 -11.78 8.40
N VAL A 21 -5.40 -11.70 9.58
CA VAL A 21 -4.77 -10.47 10.07
C VAL A 21 -3.58 -10.08 9.18
N VAL A 22 -2.71 -11.03 8.83
CA VAL A 22 -1.55 -10.80 7.94
C VAL A 22 -2.00 -10.32 6.56
N TYR A 23 -3.08 -10.92 6.04
CA TYR A 23 -3.69 -10.53 4.78
C TYR A 23 -4.34 -9.13 4.83
N LEU A 24 -5.11 -8.82 5.88
CA LEU A 24 -5.74 -7.51 6.06
C LEU A 24 -4.71 -6.40 6.31
N ARG A 25 -3.63 -6.72 7.02
CA ARG A 25 -2.45 -5.86 7.17
C ARG A 25 -1.70 -5.65 5.84
N GLN A 26 -2.03 -6.39 4.77
CA GLN A 26 -1.36 -6.35 3.47
C GLN A 26 0.14 -6.67 3.53
N ILE A 27 0.55 -7.55 4.45
CA ILE A 27 1.95 -7.90 4.68
C ILE A 27 2.48 -8.79 3.53
N CYS A 28 1.68 -9.70 2.99
CA CYS A 28 2.06 -10.54 1.86
C CYS A 28 0.82 -10.98 1.06
N SER A 29 1.02 -11.56 -0.12
CA SER A 29 -0.10 -12.07 -0.93
C SER A 29 -0.63 -13.41 -0.43
N GLN A 30 -1.86 -13.76 -0.84
CA GLN A 30 -2.40 -15.11 -0.69
C GLN A 30 -1.50 -16.18 -1.33
N ASN A 31 -0.77 -15.85 -2.40
CA ASN A 31 0.15 -16.80 -3.04
C ASN A 31 1.36 -17.07 -2.15
N VAL A 32 1.94 -16.03 -1.54
CA VAL A 32 3.04 -16.17 -0.58
C VAL A 32 2.57 -16.99 0.63
N LEU A 33 1.37 -16.74 1.15
CA LEU A 33 0.79 -17.54 2.24
C LEU A 33 0.52 -18.99 1.82
N SER A 34 0.04 -19.20 0.59
CA SER A 34 -0.22 -20.53 0.04
C SER A 34 1.04 -21.35 -0.10
N GLU A 35 2.10 -20.73 -0.61
CA GLU A 35 3.42 -21.33 -0.76
C GLU A 35 4.05 -21.63 0.60
N MET A 36 3.97 -20.69 1.54
CA MET A 36 4.56 -20.85 2.88
C MET A 36 3.84 -21.90 3.74
N LEU A 37 2.52 -22.04 3.59
CA LEU A 37 1.72 -22.99 4.36
C LEU A 37 1.51 -24.32 3.62
N GLU A 38 1.96 -24.43 2.37
CA GLU A 38 1.69 -25.57 1.49
C GLU A 38 0.18 -25.89 1.36
N VAL A 39 -0.67 -24.86 1.47
CA VAL A 39 -2.14 -24.98 1.43
C VAL A 39 -2.67 -24.37 0.14
N ASN A 40 -3.69 -25.01 -0.46
CA ASN A 40 -4.36 -24.53 -1.67
C ASN A 40 -4.84 -23.06 -1.52
N PRO A 41 -4.57 -22.17 -2.50
CA PRO A 41 -4.99 -20.77 -2.46
C PRO A 41 -6.50 -20.56 -2.25
N ASN A 42 -7.33 -21.48 -2.75
CA ASN A 42 -8.79 -21.40 -2.60
C ASN A 42 -9.22 -21.61 -1.15
N SER A 43 -8.58 -22.54 -0.43
CA SER A 43 -8.85 -22.80 0.99
C SER A 43 -8.46 -21.61 1.85
N ILE A 44 -7.35 -20.94 1.52
CA ILE A 44 -6.90 -19.70 2.18
C ILE A 44 -7.89 -18.56 1.92
N GLY A 45 -8.36 -18.39 0.68
CA GLY A 45 -9.33 -17.37 0.32
C GLY A 45 -10.65 -17.52 1.08
N GLN A 46 -11.15 -18.76 1.23
CA GLN A 46 -12.35 -19.04 2.00
C GLN A 46 -12.17 -18.75 3.50
N ALA A 47 -11.07 -19.23 4.09
CA ALA A 47 -10.74 -18.98 5.50
C ALA A 47 -10.66 -17.48 5.82
N ILE A 48 -10.04 -16.69 4.93
CA ILE A 48 -9.96 -15.23 5.06
C ILE A 48 -11.34 -14.58 5.00
N ALA A 49 -12.20 -15.00 4.07
CA ALA A 49 -13.53 -14.43 3.92
C ALA A 49 -14.40 -14.67 5.18
N GLU A 50 -14.43 -15.91 5.65
CA GLU A 50 -15.16 -16.32 6.85
C GLU A 50 -14.65 -15.56 8.09
N THR A 51 -13.34 -15.51 8.28
CA THR A 51 -12.73 -14.87 9.46
C THR A 51 -12.88 -13.35 9.41
N ARG A 52 -12.79 -12.72 8.23
CA ARG A 52 -13.02 -11.27 8.09
C ARG A 52 -14.45 -10.89 8.45
N GLN A 53 -15.42 -11.72 8.07
CA GLN A 53 -16.82 -11.48 8.43
C GLN A 53 -16.99 -11.49 9.96
N LEU A 54 -16.37 -12.45 10.65
CA LEU A 54 -16.36 -12.51 12.11
C LEU A 54 -15.68 -11.28 12.74
N LEU A 55 -14.49 -10.89 12.25
CA LEU A 55 -13.80 -9.68 12.74
C LEU A 55 -14.67 -8.43 12.60
N ASN A 56 -15.35 -8.26 11.46
CA ASN A 56 -16.25 -7.14 11.23
C ASN A 56 -17.46 -7.17 12.17
N GLN A 57 -18.06 -8.35 12.41
CA GLN A 57 -19.16 -8.52 13.36
C GLN A 57 -18.77 -8.12 14.79
N HIS A 58 -17.50 -8.32 15.15
CA HIS A 58 -16.94 -7.92 16.45
C HIS A 58 -16.34 -6.51 16.45
N GLY A 59 -16.48 -5.73 15.37
CA GLY A 59 -15.96 -4.36 15.29
C GLY A 59 -14.43 -4.25 15.26
N LEU A 60 -13.72 -5.33 14.92
CA LEU A 60 -12.26 -5.38 14.90
C LEU A 60 -11.71 -4.91 13.55
N GLY A 61 -11.35 -3.62 13.48
CA GLY A 61 -10.66 -3.02 12.33
C GLY A 61 -9.17 -3.38 12.28
N VAL A 62 -8.71 -3.88 11.14
CA VAL A 62 -7.28 -4.16 10.90
C VAL A 62 -6.75 -3.20 9.84
N SER A 63 -5.90 -2.27 10.26
CA SER A 63 -5.29 -1.29 9.36
C SER A 63 -4.13 -1.90 8.56
N PRO A 64 -3.98 -1.58 7.26
CA PRO A 64 -2.82 -1.98 6.46
C PRO A 64 -1.49 -1.47 7.04
N THR A 65 -0.40 -2.20 6.79
CA THR A 65 0.97 -1.76 7.10
C THR A 65 1.79 -1.48 5.84
N THR A 66 2.91 -0.78 6.04
CA THR A 66 3.92 -0.54 5.01
C THR A 66 4.92 -1.70 4.87
N LEU A 67 4.98 -2.61 5.85
CA LEU A 67 5.82 -3.80 5.83
C LEU A 67 5.24 -4.82 4.83
N ARG A 68 6.03 -5.19 3.79
CA ARG A 68 5.55 -6.04 2.69
C ARG A 68 6.58 -7.06 2.25
N PHE A 69 6.13 -8.30 2.03
CA PHE A 69 6.93 -9.42 1.55
C PHE A 69 6.33 -9.96 0.26
N THR A 70 7.18 -10.10 -0.76
CA THR A 70 6.82 -10.58 -2.09
C THR A 70 7.18 -12.05 -2.29
N THR A 71 7.99 -12.62 -1.41
CA THR A 71 8.43 -14.02 -1.42
C THR A 71 8.31 -14.63 -0.02
N PRO A 72 8.12 -15.95 0.10
CA PRO A 72 8.16 -16.64 1.40
C PRO A 72 9.50 -16.45 2.10
N ASN A 73 10.62 -16.59 1.38
CA ASN A 73 11.96 -16.45 1.96
C ASN A 73 12.17 -15.09 2.64
N ALA A 74 11.73 -13.98 2.01
CA ALA A 74 11.85 -12.66 2.62
C ALA A 74 11.01 -12.53 3.89
N LEU A 75 9.84 -13.18 3.95
CA LEU A 75 9.00 -13.21 5.15
C LEU A 75 9.67 -14.05 6.25
N THR A 76 10.23 -15.21 5.91
CA THR A 76 10.97 -16.06 6.84
C THR A 76 12.22 -15.37 7.37
N ASP A 77 13.01 -14.73 6.51
CA ASP A 77 14.19 -13.95 6.93
C ASP A 77 13.83 -12.80 7.87
N PHE A 78 12.67 -12.17 7.68
CA PHE A 78 12.19 -11.17 8.63
C PHE A 78 11.77 -11.78 9.97
N LEU A 79 11.04 -12.90 9.95
CA LEU A 79 10.60 -13.58 11.17
C LEU A 79 11.78 -14.12 11.98
N ASP A 80 12.78 -14.68 11.31
CA ASP A 80 13.92 -15.38 11.94
C ASP A 80 15.06 -14.42 12.29
N ARG A 81 15.32 -13.41 11.45
CA ARG A 81 16.52 -12.56 11.55
C ARG A 81 16.19 -11.08 11.71
N GLY A 82 14.91 -10.70 11.72
CA GLY A 82 14.49 -9.30 11.77
C GLY A 82 14.87 -8.51 10.52
N VAL A 83 15.26 -9.17 9.42
CA VAL A 83 15.66 -8.51 8.18
C VAL A 83 14.42 -7.92 7.52
N THR A 84 14.22 -6.63 7.73
CA THR A 84 13.17 -5.91 7.01
C THR A 84 13.55 -5.81 5.54
N PRO A 85 12.65 -6.13 4.60
CA PRO A 85 12.92 -5.94 3.19
C PRO A 85 13.24 -4.46 2.98
N THR A 86 14.25 -4.20 2.15
CA THR A 86 14.77 -2.85 1.84
C THR A 86 13.77 -2.06 0.99
N ARG A 87 12.50 -1.99 1.40
CA ARG A 87 11.61 -0.95 0.93
C ARG A 87 11.91 0.24 1.82
N PRO A 88 12.53 1.31 1.31
CA PRO A 88 12.94 2.37 2.19
C PRO A 88 11.68 2.98 2.82
N ARG A 89 11.85 3.68 3.95
CA ARG A 89 10.83 4.55 4.55
C ARG A 89 10.53 5.77 3.65
N VAL A 90 10.59 5.58 2.33
CA VAL A 90 10.32 6.50 1.23
C VAL A 90 9.00 7.22 1.45
N PRO A 91 7.89 6.58 1.87
CA PRO A 91 6.65 7.33 2.07
C PRO A 91 6.78 8.44 3.11
N ARG A 92 7.54 8.25 4.20
CA ARG A 92 7.71 9.27 5.25
C ARG A 92 8.60 10.43 4.79
N VAL A 93 9.69 10.14 4.08
CA VAL A 93 10.60 11.16 3.51
C VAL A 93 9.91 11.91 2.37
N LEU A 94 9.18 11.20 1.50
CA LEU A 94 8.44 11.80 0.40
C LEU A 94 7.20 12.59 0.84
N SER A 95 6.69 12.33 2.04
CA SER A 95 5.63 13.13 2.68
C SER A 95 6.15 14.45 3.26
N ASP A 96 7.38 14.84 2.96
CA ASP A 96 7.93 16.10 3.46
C ASP A 96 7.19 17.31 2.86
N PRO A 97 6.83 18.33 3.67
CA PRO A 97 6.16 19.54 3.17
C PRO A 97 6.93 20.25 2.05
N ALA A 98 8.26 20.22 2.06
CA ALA A 98 9.07 20.79 0.98
C ALA A 98 8.84 20.06 -0.36
N LEU A 99 8.47 18.78 -0.32
CA LEU A 99 8.14 17.99 -1.50
C LEU A 99 6.66 18.04 -1.87
N THR A 100 5.75 18.00 -0.91
CA THR A 100 4.31 17.93 -1.20
C THR A 100 3.64 19.30 -1.33
N GLY A 101 4.24 20.35 -0.76
CA GLY A 101 3.67 21.69 -0.71
C GLY A 101 2.53 21.84 0.29
N MET A 102 2.32 20.83 1.14
CA MET A 102 1.27 20.78 2.15
C MET A 102 1.83 20.23 3.45
N THR A 103 1.17 20.53 4.58
CA THR A 103 1.61 19.98 5.86
C THR A 103 1.40 18.46 5.87
N ARG A 104 2.17 17.75 6.70
CA ARG A 104 2.00 16.31 6.91
C ARG A 104 0.57 15.92 7.33
N PRO A 105 -0.11 16.62 8.26
CA PRO A 105 -1.50 16.29 8.60
C PRO A 105 -2.48 16.56 7.46
N ASP A 106 -2.29 17.60 6.65
CA ASP A 106 -3.15 17.87 5.48
C ASP A 106 -3.01 16.76 4.44
N LEU A 107 -1.78 16.27 4.22
CA LEU A 107 -1.51 15.14 3.35
C LEU A 107 -2.19 13.86 3.85
N VAL A 108 -2.13 13.58 5.14
CA VAL A 108 -2.79 12.42 5.75
C VAL A 108 -4.31 12.51 5.56
N GLN A 109 -4.92 13.65 5.86
CA GLN A 109 -6.35 13.86 5.67
C GLN A 109 -6.76 13.69 4.20
N MET A 110 -5.99 14.26 3.26
CA MET A 110 -6.25 14.09 1.83
C MET A 110 -6.15 12.61 1.42
N ILE A 111 -5.13 11.89 1.90
CA ILE A 111 -4.97 10.46 1.63
C ILE A 111 -6.16 9.66 2.17
N GLU A 112 -6.61 9.94 3.39
CA GLU A 112 -7.76 9.24 4.00
C GLU A 112 -9.06 9.48 3.22
N ARG A 113 -9.35 10.74 2.85
CA ARG A 113 -10.49 11.08 2.01
C ARG A 113 -10.43 10.32 0.69
N LEU A 114 -9.31 10.44 -0.02
CA LEU A 114 -9.16 9.90 -1.37
C LEU A 114 -9.05 8.37 -1.42
N ALA A 115 -8.53 7.72 -0.38
CA ALA A 115 -8.37 6.27 -0.35
C ALA A 115 -9.73 5.55 -0.48
N ALA A 116 -10.79 6.06 0.16
CA ALA A 116 -12.13 5.50 0.03
C ALA A 116 -12.68 5.62 -1.39
N HIS A 117 -12.54 6.80 -2.01
CA HIS A 117 -12.95 7.05 -3.38
C HIS A 117 -12.14 6.21 -4.39
N GLN A 118 -10.84 6.08 -4.18
CA GLN A 118 -9.95 5.25 -5.00
C GLN A 118 -10.32 3.77 -4.91
N ALA A 119 -10.57 3.25 -3.71
CA ALA A 119 -11.00 1.87 -3.51
C ALA A 119 -12.31 1.58 -4.26
N ALA A 120 -13.27 2.52 -4.20
CA ALA A 120 -14.54 2.41 -4.94
C ALA A 120 -14.33 2.45 -6.46
N GLN A 121 -13.48 3.33 -6.99
CA GLN A 121 -13.16 3.38 -8.43
C GLN A 121 -12.48 2.09 -8.92
N VAL A 122 -11.49 1.60 -8.16
CA VAL A 122 -10.80 0.33 -8.46
C VAL A 122 -11.80 -0.82 -8.51
N GLU A 123 -12.72 -0.89 -7.57
CA GLU A 123 -13.74 -1.94 -7.57
C GLU A 123 -14.73 -1.80 -8.72
N ARG A 124 -15.22 -0.59 -9.02
CA ARG A 124 -16.08 -0.34 -10.20
C ARG A 124 -15.41 -0.75 -11.50
N ARG A 125 -14.12 -0.46 -11.66
CA ARG A 125 -13.35 -0.86 -12.85
C ARG A 125 -13.20 -2.37 -12.92
N ARG A 126 -12.93 -3.04 -11.79
CA ARG A 126 -12.86 -4.50 -11.72
C ARG A 126 -14.20 -5.13 -12.03
N TYR A 127 -15.30 -4.56 -11.53
CA TYR A 127 -16.65 -4.98 -11.86
C TYR A 127 -16.91 -4.88 -13.36
N ARG A 128 -16.65 -3.72 -14.00
CA ARG A 128 -16.81 -3.56 -15.46
C ARG A 128 -15.98 -4.57 -16.26
N ARG A 129 -14.75 -4.85 -15.82
CA ARG A 129 -13.88 -5.86 -16.48
C ARG A 129 -14.38 -7.29 -16.28
N ARG A 130 -15.05 -7.59 -15.17
CA ARG A 130 -15.62 -8.91 -14.89
C ARG A 130 -17.00 -9.10 -15.51
N GLY A 131 -17.76 -8.01 -15.71
CA GLY A 131 -19.12 -8.05 -16.25
C GLY A 131 -20.19 -8.60 -15.29
N ALA A 132 -19.84 -8.96 -14.06
CA ALA A 132 -20.75 -9.54 -13.09
C ALA A 132 -20.32 -9.25 -11.64
N GLU A 133 -21.27 -9.44 -10.72
CA GLU A 133 -21.01 -9.43 -9.28
C GLU A 133 -19.97 -10.49 -8.89
N ARG A 134 -19.30 -10.26 -7.77
CA ARG A 134 -18.35 -11.25 -7.26
C ARG A 134 -19.12 -12.44 -6.73
N LEU A 135 -18.83 -13.62 -7.26
CA LEU A 135 -19.20 -14.86 -6.61
C LEU A 135 -18.50 -14.93 -5.23
N PRO A 136 -19.22 -15.26 -4.15
CA PRO A 136 -18.61 -15.54 -2.86
C PRO A 136 -17.48 -16.58 -3.04
N GLY A 137 -16.26 -16.24 -2.60
CA GLY A 137 -15.09 -17.13 -2.72
C GLY A 137 -14.31 -17.07 -4.05
N ALA A 138 -14.81 -16.41 -5.10
CA ALA A 138 -14.06 -16.26 -6.36
C ALA A 138 -13.00 -15.15 -6.24
N ARG A 139 -11.75 -15.56 -5.96
CA ARG A 139 -10.54 -14.70 -5.84
C ARG A 139 -10.84 -13.30 -5.27
N GLY A 140 -11.29 -13.31 -4.02
CA GLY A 140 -11.15 -12.20 -3.10
C GLY A 140 -9.73 -12.19 -2.54
N GLY A 141 -8.74 -12.01 -3.43
CA GLY A 141 -7.36 -11.76 -3.03
C GLY A 141 -7.07 -10.27 -3.08
N VAL A 142 -6.44 -9.73 -2.03
CA VAL A 142 -5.64 -8.52 -2.04
C VAL A 142 -4.51 -8.86 -3.00
N PHE A 143 -4.73 -8.56 -4.27
CA PHE A 143 -3.65 -8.52 -5.23
C PHE A 143 -2.66 -7.51 -4.68
N LEU A 144 -1.40 -7.93 -4.53
CA LEU A 144 -0.30 -7.02 -4.21
C LEU A 144 -0.37 -5.85 -5.19
N GLN A 145 -0.90 -4.73 -4.73
CA GLN A 145 -0.70 -3.50 -5.46
C GLN A 145 0.79 -3.18 -5.27
N LYS A 146 1.51 -3.08 -6.39
CA LYS A 146 2.95 -2.76 -6.40
C LYS A 146 3.26 -1.45 -5.67
N ILE A 147 2.28 -0.56 -5.63
CA ILE A 147 2.23 0.63 -4.79
C ILE A 147 0.84 0.74 -4.17
N THR A 148 0.80 1.09 -2.88
CA THR A 148 -0.43 1.28 -2.10
C THR A 148 -1.23 2.48 -2.59
N ASP A 149 -2.50 2.54 -2.22
CA ASP A 149 -3.37 3.69 -2.48
C ASP A 149 -2.74 5.03 -1.97
N PRO A 150 -2.22 5.13 -0.72
CA PRO A 150 -1.42 6.28 -0.27
C PRO A 150 -0.19 6.58 -1.14
N GLU A 151 0.57 5.56 -1.55
CA GLU A 151 1.77 5.75 -2.39
C GLU A 151 1.41 6.23 -3.80
N ARG A 152 0.27 5.78 -4.35
CA ARG A 152 -0.26 6.24 -5.63
C ARG A 152 -0.64 7.73 -5.57
N ILE A 153 -1.31 8.12 -4.49
CA ILE A 153 -1.68 9.51 -4.22
C ILE A 153 -0.40 10.36 -4.11
N LEU A 154 0.54 9.93 -3.26
CA LEU A 154 1.81 10.62 -3.06
C LEU A 154 2.63 10.75 -4.36
N ALA A 155 2.76 9.67 -5.14
CA ALA A 155 3.45 9.71 -6.44
C ALA A 155 2.81 10.71 -7.41
N THR A 156 1.49 10.83 -7.38
CA THR A 156 0.75 11.75 -8.26
C THR A 156 0.91 13.20 -7.84
N VAL A 157 0.85 13.47 -6.53
CA VAL A 157 1.14 14.80 -5.95
C VAL A 157 2.55 15.25 -6.35
N LEU A 158 3.57 14.42 -6.15
CA LEU A 158 4.96 14.75 -6.51
C LEU A 158 5.15 14.97 -8.02
N TYR A 159 4.45 14.21 -8.85
CA TYR A 159 4.48 14.38 -10.30
C TYR A 159 3.84 15.71 -10.73
N GLN A 160 2.68 16.07 -10.16
CA GLN A 160 1.97 17.32 -10.44
C GLN A 160 2.70 18.56 -9.90
N ARG A 161 3.42 18.41 -8.78
CA ARG A 161 4.35 19.43 -8.24
C ARG A 161 5.53 19.71 -9.16
N GLY A 162 5.76 18.86 -10.15
CA GLY A 162 6.82 19.05 -11.14
C GLY A 162 8.20 18.61 -10.68
N LEU A 163 8.35 17.99 -9.50
CA LEU A 163 9.65 17.74 -8.85
C LEU A 163 10.58 16.77 -9.60
N CYS A 164 10.03 15.71 -10.19
CA CYS A 164 10.82 14.66 -10.79
C CYS A 164 10.08 13.98 -11.94
N THR A 165 10.81 13.14 -12.69
CA THR A 165 10.23 12.40 -13.81
C THR A 165 9.53 11.13 -13.34
N ARG A 166 8.72 10.54 -14.22
CA ARG A 166 8.10 9.22 -13.99
C ARG A 166 9.14 8.12 -13.72
N GLN A 167 10.34 8.23 -14.29
CA GLN A 167 11.43 7.26 -14.07
C GLN A 167 11.97 7.37 -12.65
N VAL A 168 12.19 8.58 -12.16
CA VAL A 168 12.64 8.82 -10.77
C VAL A 168 11.60 8.35 -9.76
N LEU A 169 10.31 8.58 -10.01
CA LEU A 169 9.23 8.02 -9.17
C LEU A 169 9.25 6.48 -9.19
N ALA A 170 9.51 5.88 -10.35
CA ALA A 170 9.57 4.43 -10.47
C ALA A 170 10.71 3.84 -9.64
N GLU A 171 11.87 4.49 -9.67
CA GLU A 171 13.04 4.18 -8.82
C GLU A 171 12.70 4.35 -7.33
N LEU A 172 12.12 5.48 -6.93
CA LEU A 172 11.75 5.78 -5.54
C LEU A 172 10.78 4.75 -4.94
N PHE A 173 9.79 4.31 -5.71
CA PHE A 173 8.79 3.35 -5.23
C PHE A 173 9.16 1.88 -5.47
N ASP A 174 10.34 1.63 -6.07
CA ASP A 174 10.80 0.31 -6.51
C ASP A 174 9.77 -0.42 -7.40
N VAL A 175 9.30 0.28 -8.43
CA VAL A 175 8.33 -0.25 -9.39
C VAL A 175 8.72 0.08 -10.83
N ARG A 176 8.04 -0.53 -11.80
CA ARG A 176 8.23 -0.18 -13.21
C ARG A 176 7.58 1.19 -13.51
N PRO A 177 8.13 2.00 -14.43
CA PRO A 177 7.53 3.29 -14.84
C PRO A 177 6.07 3.17 -15.33
N ARG A 178 5.69 2.01 -15.91
CA ARG A 178 4.31 1.72 -16.30
C ARG A 178 3.34 1.69 -15.11
N THR A 179 3.80 1.22 -13.94
CA THR A 179 3.02 1.22 -12.70
C THR A 179 2.74 2.64 -12.23
N ILE A 180 3.75 3.51 -12.24
CA ILE A 180 3.57 4.94 -11.93
C ILE A 180 2.61 5.58 -12.95
N GLY A 181 2.80 5.34 -14.24
CA GLY A 181 1.90 5.90 -15.27
C GLY A 181 0.44 5.49 -15.09
N THR A 182 0.18 4.24 -14.67
CA THR A 182 -1.18 3.78 -14.34
C THR A 182 -1.73 4.50 -13.11
N ALA A 183 -0.91 4.68 -12.07
CA ALA A 183 -1.33 5.41 -10.87
C ALA A 183 -1.67 6.87 -11.18
N LEU A 184 -0.88 7.56 -11.98
CA LEU A 184 -1.15 8.94 -12.39
C LEU A 184 -2.51 9.08 -13.10
N LEU A 185 -2.83 8.14 -14.00
CA LEU A 185 -4.11 8.15 -14.71
C LEU A 185 -5.30 7.87 -13.79
N GLU A 186 -5.12 7.02 -12.78
CA GLU A 186 -6.17 6.65 -11.83
C GLU A 186 -6.41 7.73 -10.75
N VAL A 187 -5.35 8.36 -10.27
CA VAL A 187 -5.40 9.31 -9.14
C VAL A 187 -5.70 10.74 -9.60
N ARG A 188 -5.20 11.15 -10.77
CA ARG A 188 -5.31 12.55 -11.19
C ARG A 188 -6.75 13.08 -11.18
N PRO A 189 -7.76 12.37 -11.70
CA PRO A 189 -9.15 12.83 -11.62
C PRO A 189 -9.65 12.97 -10.17
N LEU A 190 -9.20 12.08 -9.26
CA LEU A 190 -9.58 12.15 -7.85
C LEU A 190 -9.04 13.40 -7.16
N LEU A 191 -7.81 13.79 -7.50
CA LEU A 191 -7.20 15.03 -6.99
C LEU A 191 -7.91 16.26 -7.56
N GLU A 192 -8.27 16.23 -8.84
CA GLU A 192 -9.04 17.30 -9.48
C GLU A 192 -10.44 17.45 -8.83
N ASP A 193 -11.12 16.33 -8.57
CA ASP A 193 -12.44 16.31 -7.89
C ASP A 193 -12.37 16.78 -6.42
N ASP A 194 -11.26 16.49 -5.71
CA ASP A 194 -11.00 16.97 -4.34
C ASP A 194 -10.56 18.45 -4.31
N GLY A 195 -10.44 19.10 -5.47
CA GLY A 195 -10.04 20.50 -5.59
C GLY A 195 -8.56 20.76 -5.35
N TYR A 196 -7.72 19.73 -5.41
CA TYR A 196 -6.27 19.88 -5.22
C TYR A 196 -5.65 20.66 -6.38
N VAL A 197 -5.07 21.82 -6.05
CA VAL A 197 -4.29 22.65 -6.98
C VAL A 197 -2.80 22.49 -6.68
N PRO A 198 -2.02 21.85 -7.56
CA PRO A 198 -0.59 21.66 -7.33
C PRO A 198 0.13 23.01 -7.37
N THR A 199 0.95 23.28 -6.36
CA THR A 199 1.89 24.43 -6.38
C THR A 199 3.20 23.97 -7.04
N PRO A 200 3.49 24.34 -8.31
CA PRO A 200 4.67 23.85 -9.01
C PRO A 200 5.95 24.32 -8.30
N VAL A 201 6.95 23.43 -8.24
CA VAL A 201 8.26 23.80 -7.69
C VAL A 201 9.06 24.52 -8.77
N ALA A 202 9.52 25.73 -8.45
CA ALA A 202 10.42 26.49 -9.30
C ALA A 202 11.82 25.86 -9.23
N GLY A 203 12.30 25.31 -10.35
CA GLY A 203 13.65 24.74 -10.44
C GLY A 203 13.76 23.54 -11.38
N PRO A 204 15.00 23.06 -11.60
CA PRO A 204 15.22 21.87 -12.40
C PRO A 204 14.65 20.62 -11.71
N ARG A 205 14.12 19.70 -12.52
CA ARG A 205 13.63 18.41 -12.02
C ARG A 205 14.78 17.55 -11.52
N PHE A 206 14.56 16.83 -10.42
CA PHE A 206 15.48 15.79 -9.99
C PHE A 206 15.54 14.67 -11.04
N SER A 207 16.76 14.27 -11.41
CA SER A 207 17.03 13.23 -12.41
C SER A 207 17.25 11.83 -11.81
N THR A 208 17.46 11.73 -10.48
CA THR A 208 17.64 10.46 -9.76
C THR A 208 16.89 10.46 -8.43
N ALA A 209 16.52 9.27 -7.94
CA ALA A 209 15.92 9.12 -6.62
C ALA A 209 16.86 9.60 -5.51
N ALA A 210 18.15 9.28 -5.62
CA ALA A 210 19.17 9.67 -4.64
C ALA A 210 19.28 11.19 -4.48
N ALA A 211 19.29 11.96 -5.58
CA ALA A 211 19.36 13.42 -5.52
C ALA A 211 18.12 14.03 -4.86
N LEU A 212 16.93 13.48 -5.13
CA LEU A 212 15.69 13.92 -4.47
C LEU A 212 15.69 13.59 -2.98
N LEU A 213 16.14 12.40 -2.58
CA LEU A 213 16.21 12.03 -1.16
C LEU A 213 17.25 12.87 -0.43
N ALA A 214 18.40 13.13 -1.05
CA ALA A 214 19.47 13.95 -0.48
C ALA A 214 19.02 15.40 -0.25
N SER A 215 18.19 15.98 -1.13
CA SER A 215 17.70 17.35 -0.94
C SER A 215 16.83 17.46 0.31
N VAL A 216 15.96 16.48 0.58
CA VAL A 216 15.11 16.48 1.78
C VAL A 216 15.92 16.19 3.05
N LEU A 217 16.82 15.22 2.99
CA LEU A 217 17.65 14.83 4.14
C LEU A 217 18.72 15.88 4.48
N GLY A 218 19.16 16.67 3.50
CA GLY A 218 20.07 17.80 3.71
C GLY A 218 19.38 19.08 4.19
N THR A 219 18.05 19.15 4.12
CA THR A 219 17.27 20.31 4.59
C THR A 219 16.98 20.26 6.11
N SER A 220 17.27 19.13 6.78
CA SER A 220 17.32 19.10 8.26
C SER A 220 18.62 19.76 8.74
N ALA A 221 18.67 21.09 8.68
CA ALA A 221 19.70 21.87 9.36
C ALA A 221 19.54 21.74 10.89
N PRO A 222 20.65 21.77 11.66
CA PRO A 222 20.63 21.70 13.11
C PRO A 222 19.91 22.94 13.68
N ASP A 223 19.17 22.75 14.77
CA ASP A 223 18.74 23.86 15.61
C ASP A 223 20.00 24.64 16.03
N THR A 224 20.23 25.79 15.39
CA THR A 224 21.28 26.72 15.80
C THR A 224 20.80 27.33 17.11
N GLU A 225 21.18 26.69 18.21
CA GLU A 225 21.16 27.25 19.54
C GLU A 225 22.03 28.52 19.53
N GLN A 226 21.39 29.67 19.36
CA GLN A 226 22.01 30.97 19.57
C GLN A 226 22.43 31.05 21.05
N PRO A 227 23.71 31.32 21.37
CA PRO A 227 24.11 31.52 22.73
C PRO A 227 23.53 32.86 23.23
N PRO A 228 23.09 32.96 24.49
CA PRO A 228 22.67 34.23 25.05
C PRO A 228 23.89 35.15 25.24
N CYS A 229 23.70 36.43 24.92
CA CYS A 229 24.63 37.52 25.23
C CYS A 229 24.86 37.66 26.73
#